data_AF-A0A962GMP1-F1
#
_entry.id   AF-A0A962GMP1-F1
#
_cell.length_a   1.000
_cell.length_b   1.000
_cell.length_c   1.000
_cell.angle_alpha   90.00
_cell.angle_beta   90.00
_cell.angle_gamma   90.00
#
_symmetry.space_group_name_H-M   'P 1'
#
loop_
_entity.id
_entity.type
_entity.pdbx_description
1 polymer ?
#
loop_
_entity_poly.entity_id
_entity_poly.type
_entity_poly.pdbx_seq_one_letter_code
_entity_poly.pdbx_strand_id
1 'polypeptide(L)'
;SHWDVLSLAIAPANSNRLYATAIDFNGSFSGRIYRSDDAAATWVRADAGVAGSDVRALLVDPADPSGDTVYAAAGGTAANPGGVYRSTDGGLTWNSYSIGLQADAALALAVPQRGVADPFRLFAGTVAGVWEFTDPIDPDGDGAPSPVENGSPGLTMGDGNGDGMPDAGQPSVASNTGTIFAIPGAAGVVPDGVGSTVNFTIAISGGSCDQINNSESVDPALLPVDPRSTEIGYPQGVVRFELPDCAQAQVDLIFHGANFNNADWHWRHYGPTVPGDDSTFAWYDLGSRATLIDGQTWRLNLDAGQFGVYRSSPDNILILGGPALLPDALLNDGFE
;
A
#
# COMPACT_ATOMS: atom_id res chain seq x y z
N SER A 1 -34.78 14.38 5.53
CA SER A 1 -33.46 14.40 4.86
C SER A 1 -33.49 13.30 3.81
N HIS A 2 -33.05 13.57 2.57
CA HIS A 2 -33.01 12.57 1.50
C HIS A 2 -31.65 11.86 1.56
N TRP A 3 -31.56 10.84 2.41
CA TRP A 3 -30.44 9.91 2.39
C TRP A 3 -30.92 8.62 1.73
N ASP A 4 -30.22 8.20 0.70
CA ASP A 4 -30.47 6.94 0.00
C ASP A 4 -29.54 5.85 0.55
N VAL A 5 -30.09 4.65 0.73
CA VAL A 5 -29.33 3.48 1.15
C VAL A 5 -28.94 2.70 -0.11
N LEU A 6 -27.64 2.62 -0.40
CA LEU A 6 -27.15 1.95 -1.61
C LEU A 6 -26.76 0.50 -1.37
N SER A 7 -26.33 0.17 -0.15
CA SER A 7 -25.88 -1.18 0.20
C SER A 7 -26.23 -1.54 1.63
N LEU A 8 -26.54 -2.83 1.83
CA LEU A 8 -26.73 -3.46 3.12
C LEU A 8 -25.90 -4.76 3.14
N ALA A 9 -25.14 -4.98 4.20
CA ALA A 9 -24.40 -6.22 4.42
C ALA A 9 -24.71 -6.77 5.81
N ILE A 10 -24.68 -8.10 5.97
CA ILE A 10 -24.96 -8.80 7.23
C ILE A 10 -23.76 -9.68 7.56
N ALA A 11 -23.30 -9.64 8.80
CA ALA A 11 -22.21 -10.51 9.21
C ALA A 11 -22.66 -11.99 9.19
N PRO A 12 -21.98 -12.88 8.48
CA PRO A 12 -22.44 -14.26 8.28
C PRO A 12 -22.48 -15.06 9.58
N ALA A 13 -21.58 -14.76 10.52
CA ALA A 13 -21.49 -15.40 11.82
C ALA A 13 -22.36 -14.72 12.91
N ASN A 14 -22.93 -13.54 12.64
CA ASN A 14 -23.72 -12.78 13.60
C ASN A 14 -24.82 -11.98 12.91
N SER A 15 -26.04 -12.54 12.90
CA SER A 15 -27.21 -11.90 12.27
C SER A 15 -27.65 -10.59 12.93
N ASN A 16 -27.18 -10.28 14.14
CA ASN A 16 -27.46 -9.00 14.79
C ASN A 16 -26.55 -7.88 14.27
N ARG A 17 -25.42 -8.24 13.65
CA ARG A 17 -24.47 -7.28 13.08
C ARG A 17 -24.77 -7.02 11.61
N LEU A 18 -25.16 -5.78 11.32
CA LEU A 18 -25.48 -5.30 9.98
C LEU A 18 -24.70 -4.03 9.68
N TYR A 19 -24.44 -3.80 8.40
CA TYR A 19 -23.80 -2.60 7.88
C TYR A 19 -24.67 -2.01 6.79
N ALA A 20 -24.79 -0.69 6.74
CA ALA A 20 -25.53 0.02 5.71
C ALA A 20 -24.73 1.22 5.22
N THR A 21 -24.78 1.49 3.92
CA THR A 21 -24.33 2.78 3.40
C THR A 21 -25.49 3.76 3.36
N ALA A 22 -25.19 5.04 3.54
CA ALA A 22 -26.14 6.11 3.29
C ALA A 22 -25.44 7.22 2.50
N ILE A 23 -26.10 7.76 1.49
CA ILE A 23 -25.60 8.87 0.68
C ILE A 23 -26.62 9.99 0.56
N ASP A 24 -26.14 11.23 0.54
CA ASP A 24 -26.95 12.40 0.20
C ASP A 24 -26.59 12.90 -1.22
N PHE A 25 -27.46 12.62 -2.19
CA PHE A 25 -27.29 13.06 -3.58
C PHE A 25 -27.64 14.54 -3.82
N ASN A 26 -28.23 15.23 -2.85
CA ASN A 26 -28.63 16.63 -3.01
C ASN A 26 -27.58 17.62 -2.48
N GLY A 27 -26.49 17.09 -1.90
CA GLY A 27 -25.43 17.85 -1.24
C GLY A 27 -24.04 17.45 -1.75
N SER A 28 -23.14 17.10 -0.82
CA SER A 28 -21.72 16.86 -1.14
C SER A 28 -21.40 15.44 -1.65
N PHE A 29 -22.40 14.63 -2.00
CA PHE A 29 -22.24 13.19 -2.24
C PHE A 29 -21.52 12.48 -1.08
N SER A 30 -21.71 12.95 0.16
CA SER A 30 -21.07 12.35 1.34
C SER A 30 -21.67 10.98 1.59
N GLY A 31 -20.98 9.93 1.15
CA GLY A 31 -21.26 8.57 1.53
C GLY A 31 -20.86 8.35 3.00
N ARG A 32 -21.65 7.58 3.72
CA ARG A 32 -21.39 7.18 5.10
C ARG A 32 -21.63 5.70 5.24
N ILE A 33 -20.94 5.09 6.19
CA ILE A 33 -21.16 3.71 6.62
C ILE A 33 -21.75 3.77 8.04
N TYR A 34 -22.76 2.96 8.28
CA TYR A 34 -23.35 2.74 9.60
C TYR A 34 -23.31 1.26 9.93
N ARG A 35 -23.15 0.97 11.22
CA ARG A 35 -23.22 -0.39 11.79
C ARG A 35 -24.37 -0.48 12.78
N SER A 36 -25.03 -1.62 12.80
CA SER A 36 -25.94 -2.07 13.84
C SER A 36 -25.34 -3.31 14.49
N ASP A 37 -25.47 -3.44 15.80
CA ASP A 37 -25.13 -4.67 16.55
C ASP A 37 -26.37 -5.31 17.21
N ASP A 38 -27.58 -4.79 16.93
CA ASP A 38 -28.85 -5.20 17.55
C ASP A 38 -29.96 -5.48 16.52
N ALA A 39 -29.59 -6.09 15.38
CA ALA A 39 -30.51 -6.48 14.30
C ALA A 39 -31.30 -5.30 13.69
N ALA A 40 -30.59 -4.19 13.42
CA ALA A 40 -31.07 -2.94 12.84
C ALA A 40 -32.03 -2.13 13.72
N ALA A 41 -32.10 -2.42 15.03
CA ALA A 41 -32.89 -1.61 15.96
C ALA A 41 -32.22 -0.25 16.22
N THR A 42 -30.89 -0.20 16.27
CA THR A 42 -30.10 1.03 16.36
C THR A 42 -28.90 0.99 15.41
N TRP A 43 -28.45 2.18 15.00
CA TRP A 43 -27.33 2.34 14.07
C TRP A 43 -26.34 3.37 14.60
N VAL A 44 -25.06 3.03 14.53
CA VAL A 44 -23.93 3.91 14.86
C VAL A 44 -23.12 4.21 13.61
N ARG A 45 -22.55 5.41 13.53
CA ARG A 45 -21.67 5.79 12.42
C ARG A 45 -20.36 4.98 12.51
N ALA A 46 -19.94 4.41 11.39
CA ALA A 46 -18.90 3.37 11.31
C ALA A 46 -18.05 3.56 10.04
N ASP A 47 -17.63 4.80 9.76
CA ASP A 47 -16.90 5.21 8.55
C ASP A 47 -15.55 5.89 8.86
N ALA A 48 -14.99 5.66 10.06
CA ALA A 48 -13.71 6.22 10.43
C ALA A 48 -12.59 5.65 9.54
N GLY A 49 -11.83 6.52 8.87
CA GLY A 49 -10.77 6.14 7.93
C GLY A 49 -11.22 6.02 6.46
N VAL A 50 -12.51 6.16 6.16
CA VAL A 50 -12.99 6.25 4.77
C VAL A 50 -12.86 7.68 4.27
N ALA A 51 -11.94 7.91 3.33
CA ALA A 51 -11.69 9.22 2.71
C ALA A 51 -12.64 9.52 1.55
N GLY A 52 -13.18 8.47 0.91
CA GLY A 52 -13.99 8.57 -0.29
C GLY A 52 -15.39 9.16 -0.03
N SER A 53 -15.80 10.11 -0.86
CA SER A 53 -17.23 10.41 -1.05
C SER A 53 -17.90 9.25 -1.79
N ASP A 54 -19.22 9.05 -1.62
CA ASP A 54 -19.99 8.06 -2.39
C ASP A 54 -19.64 6.56 -2.13
N VAL A 55 -19.90 6.06 -0.91
CA VAL A 55 -19.78 4.62 -0.58
C VAL A 55 -20.97 3.84 -1.15
N ARG A 56 -20.71 2.96 -2.13
CA ARG A 56 -21.74 2.28 -2.93
C ARG A 56 -21.92 0.81 -2.65
N ALA A 57 -20.90 0.12 -2.17
CA ALA A 57 -20.99 -1.30 -1.86
C ALA A 57 -20.32 -1.61 -0.52
N LEU A 58 -20.93 -2.54 0.21
CA LEU A 58 -20.35 -3.20 1.38
C LEU A 58 -20.33 -4.70 1.13
N LEU A 59 -19.26 -5.34 1.58
CA LEU A 59 -19.08 -6.78 1.48
C LEU A 59 -18.43 -7.29 2.76
N VAL A 60 -19.13 -8.13 3.52
CA VAL A 60 -18.51 -8.85 4.65
C VAL A 60 -17.81 -10.09 4.09
N ASP A 61 -16.59 -10.36 4.54
CA ASP A 61 -15.86 -11.55 4.11
C ASP A 61 -16.61 -12.83 4.57
N PRO A 62 -17.11 -13.66 3.63
CA PRO A 62 -17.86 -14.85 3.99
C PRO A 62 -17.01 -15.95 4.64
N ALA A 63 -15.68 -15.90 4.51
CA ALA A 63 -14.78 -16.89 5.09
C ALA A 63 -14.17 -16.44 6.42
N ASP A 64 -14.42 -15.19 6.86
CA ASP A 64 -14.03 -14.73 8.19
C ASP A 64 -15.09 -15.17 9.22
N PRO A 65 -14.76 -16.11 10.13
CA PRO A 65 -15.70 -16.61 11.12
C PRO A 65 -16.06 -15.58 12.20
N SER A 66 -15.26 -14.53 12.39
CA SER A 66 -15.57 -13.44 13.32
C SER A 66 -16.65 -12.51 12.76
N GLY A 67 -16.69 -12.36 11.43
CA GLY A 67 -17.51 -11.36 10.74
C GLY A 67 -17.02 -9.92 10.93
N ASP A 68 -15.74 -9.75 11.31
CA ASP A 68 -15.11 -8.44 11.52
C ASP A 68 -14.46 -7.88 10.25
N THR A 69 -14.12 -8.75 9.30
CA THR A 69 -13.55 -8.33 8.02
C THR A 69 -14.64 -7.84 7.06
N VAL A 70 -14.60 -6.56 6.74
CA VAL A 70 -15.58 -5.90 5.85
C VAL A 70 -14.85 -5.04 4.83
N TYR A 71 -15.34 -5.05 3.59
CA TYR A 71 -14.85 -4.24 2.50
C TYR A 71 -15.90 -3.23 2.06
N ALA A 72 -15.45 -2.05 1.66
CA ALA A 72 -16.30 -0.98 1.14
C ALA A 72 -15.77 -0.50 -0.21
N ALA A 73 -16.66 -0.26 -1.16
CA ALA A 73 -16.36 0.43 -2.40
C ALA A 73 -16.92 1.84 -2.34
N ALA A 74 -16.10 2.81 -2.70
CA ALA A 74 -16.42 4.22 -2.67
C ALA A 74 -15.84 4.97 -3.87
N GLY A 75 -16.18 6.24 -3.98
CA GLY A 75 -15.43 7.19 -4.79
C GLY A 75 -13.97 7.25 -4.32
N GLY A 76 -13.07 7.32 -5.29
CA GLY A 76 -11.66 7.46 -5.07
C GLY A 76 -11.25 8.85 -4.60
N THR A 77 -10.04 8.93 -4.08
CA THR A 77 -9.33 10.19 -3.79
C THR A 77 -7.93 10.12 -4.39
N ALA A 78 -7.19 11.23 -4.40
CA ALA A 78 -5.77 11.20 -4.79
C ALA A 78 -4.96 10.20 -3.93
N ALA A 79 -5.40 10.00 -2.69
CA ALA A 79 -4.81 9.05 -1.74
C ALA A 79 -5.27 7.60 -1.94
N ASN A 80 -6.48 7.40 -2.44
CA ASN A 80 -7.05 6.09 -2.71
C ASN A 80 -7.84 6.10 -4.02
N PRO A 81 -7.18 6.16 -5.18
CA PRO A 81 -7.87 6.34 -6.46
C PRO A 81 -8.93 5.25 -6.67
N GLY A 82 -8.64 4.00 -6.31
CA GLY A 82 -9.62 2.92 -6.46
C GLY A 82 -10.80 2.93 -5.51
N GLY A 83 -10.76 3.70 -4.42
CA GLY A 83 -11.87 3.84 -3.49
C GLY A 83 -12.31 2.54 -2.79
N VAL A 84 -11.46 1.51 -2.74
CA VAL A 84 -11.71 0.29 -1.95
C VAL A 84 -11.09 0.45 -0.57
N TYR A 85 -11.86 0.11 0.46
CA TYR A 85 -11.44 0.13 1.85
C TYR A 85 -11.70 -1.22 2.50
N ARG A 86 -10.89 -1.58 3.49
CA ARG A 86 -11.02 -2.78 4.32
C ARG A 86 -11.03 -2.40 5.80
N SER A 87 -11.92 -3.00 6.55
CA SER A 87 -11.94 -3.04 8.01
C SER A 87 -11.68 -4.48 8.46
N THR A 88 -10.97 -4.65 9.57
CA THR A 88 -10.72 -5.94 10.24
C THR A 88 -11.20 -5.95 11.70
N ASP A 89 -11.92 -4.90 12.11
CA ASP A 89 -12.40 -4.69 13.48
C ASP A 89 -13.92 -4.48 13.52
N GLY A 90 -14.62 -5.05 12.53
CA GLY A 90 -16.06 -4.98 12.42
C GLY A 90 -16.57 -3.60 12.05
N GLY A 91 -15.85 -2.88 11.19
CA GLY A 91 -16.21 -1.55 10.69
C GLY A 91 -15.95 -0.39 11.66
N LEU A 92 -15.19 -0.59 12.74
CA LEU A 92 -14.82 0.51 13.63
C LEU A 92 -13.80 1.43 12.96
N THR A 93 -12.83 0.85 12.27
CA THR A 93 -11.82 1.56 11.49
C THR A 93 -11.66 0.94 10.10
N TRP A 94 -11.37 1.78 9.11
CA TRP A 94 -11.22 1.40 7.71
C TRP A 94 -9.87 1.86 7.18
N ASN A 95 -9.25 1.01 6.36
CA ASN A 95 -7.97 1.25 5.72
C ASN A 95 -8.14 1.17 4.20
N SER A 96 -7.43 2.02 3.46
CA SER A 96 -7.36 1.89 2.00
C SER A 96 -6.81 0.51 1.61
N TYR A 97 -7.51 -0.15 0.69
CA TYR A 97 -7.18 -1.47 0.16
C TYR A 97 -6.84 -1.43 -1.35
N SER A 98 -7.14 -0.31 -2.04
CA SER A 98 -6.91 -0.14 -3.48
C SER A 98 -5.79 0.82 -3.86
N ILE A 99 -4.70 0.84 -3.09
CA ILE A 99 -3.51 1.60 -3.44
C ILE A 99 -2.96 1.06 -4.76
N GLY A 100 -2.67 1.94 -5.74
CA GLY A 100 -2.17 1.57 -7.07
C GLY A 100 -3.25 1.22 -8.11
N LEU A 101 -4.54 1.25 -7.74
CA LEU A 101 -5.61 1.01 -8.70
C LEU A 101 -5.86 2.26 -9.57
N GLN A 102 -5.69 2.11 -10.88
CA GLN A 102 -5.96 3.16 -11.87
C GLN A 102 -7.45 3.24 -12.25
N ALA A 103 -8.29 3.53 -11.28
CA ALA A 103 -9.68 3.92 -11.51
C ALA A 103 -10.05 5.05 -10.55
N ASP A 104 -11.09 5.82 -10.85
CA ASP A 104 -11.52 6.93 -9.98
C ASP A 104 -12.50 6.49 -8.89
N ALA A 105 -13.07 5.28 -8.99
CA ALA A 105 -14.04 4.76 -8.03
C ALA A 105 -14.26 3.26 -8.21
N ALA A 106 -14.49 2.57 -7.10
CA ALA A 106 -15.10 1.26 -7.07
C ALA A 106 -16.61 1.41 -6.83
N LEU A 107 -17.39 0.61 -7.55
CA LEU A 107 -18.85 0.64 -7.50
C LEU A 107 -19.45 -0.66 -6.97
N ALA A 108 -18.70 -1.77 -7.09
CA ALA A 108 -19.13 -3.09 -6.67
C ALA A 108 -17.94 -3.91 -6.18
N LEU A 109 -18.20 -4.83 -5.26
CA LEU A 109 -17.22 -5.76 -4.72
C LEU A 109 -17.74 -7.19 -4.79
N ALA A 110 -16.84 -8.15 -5.02
CA ALA A 110 -17.12 -9.56 -4.89
C ALA A 110 -15.90 -10.32 -4.36
N VAL A 111 -16.08 -11.15 -3.36
CA VAL A 111 -15.11 -12.17 -2.95
C VAL A 111 -15.64 -13.52 -3.41
N PRO A 112 -14.89 -14.29 -4.20
CA PRO A 112 -15.30 -15.63 -4.58
C PRO A 112 -15.32 -16.54 -3.34
N GLN A 113 -16.16 -17.57 -3.37
CA GLN A 113 -16.07 -18.61 -2.34
C GLN A 113 -14.68 -19.22 -2.37
N ARG A 114 -14.06 -19.35 -1.19
CA ARG A 114 -12.70 -19.84 -1.04
C ARG A 114 -12.61 -20.83 0.11
N GLY A 115 -11.80 -21.86 -0.05
CA GLY A 115 -11.37 -22.73 1.04
C GLY A 115 -10.32 -22.03 1.92
N VAL A 116 -10.00 -22.63 3.06
CA VAL A 116 -9.02 -22.08 4.02
C VAL A 116 -7.61 -21.93 3.42
N ALA A 117 -7.29 -22.72 2.39
CA ALA A 117 -5.98 -22.71 1.72
C ALA A 117 -5.97 -21.92 0.39
N ASP A 118 -7.09 -21.35 -0.03
CA ASP A 118 -7.17 -20.58 -1.26
C ASP A 118 -6.73 -19.12 -1.01
N PRO A 119 -6.00 -18.48 -1.93
CA PRO A 119 -5.66 -17.06 -1.82
C PRO A 119 -6.89 -16.19 -1.64
N PHE A 120 -6.74 -15.15 -0.82
CA PHE A 120 -7.76 -14.11 -0.76
C PHE A 120 -7.82 -13.36 -2.09
N ARG A 121 -9.02 -13.23 -2.62
CA ARG A 121 -9.30 -12.53 -3.88
C ARG A 121 -10.47 -11.59 -3.66
N LEU A 122 -10.32 -10.33 -4.01
CA LEU A 122 -11.40 -9.35 -4.04
C LEU A 122 -11.48 -8.76 -5.44
N PHE A 123 -12.62 -8.90 -6.08
CA PHE A 123 -12.90 -8.22 -7.34
C PHE A 123 -13.58 -6.90 -7.08
N ALA A 124 -13.07 -5.82 -7.66
CA ALA A 124 -13.75 -4.54 -7.72
C ALA A 124 -14.25 -4.26 -9.13
N GLY A 125 -15.56 -4.03 -9.24
CA GLY A 125 -16.14 -3.39 -10.42
C GLY A 125 -15.96 -1.88 -10.30
N THR A 126 -15.19 -1.30 -11.21
CA THR A 126 -14.76 0.11 -11.15
C THR A 126 -15.28 0.88 -12.36
N VAL A 127 -15.10 2.19 -12.36
CA VAL A 127 -15.39 3.03 -13.52
C VAL A 127 -14.48 2.76 -14.73
N ALA A 128 -13.37 2.04 -14.53
CA ALA A 128 -12.37 1.72 -15.55
C ALA A 128 -12.33 0.21 -15.91
N GLY A 129 -13.33 -0.57 -15.49
CA GLY A 129 -13.40 -2.01 -15.72
C GLY A 129 -13.38 -2.82 -14.42
N VAL A 130 -13.11 -4.12 -14.53
CA VAL A 130 -13.04 -5.02 -13.37
C VAL A 130 -11.58 -5.25 -13.01
N TRP A 131 -11.26 -5.05 -11.75
CA TRP A 131 -9.94 -5.28 -11.18
C TRP A 131 -10.00 -6.39 -10.14
N GLU A 132 -8.92 -7.13 -10.02
CA GLU A 132 -8.74 -8.16 -9.01
C GLU A 132 -7.64 -7.72 -8.05
N PHE A 133 -7.98 -7.65 -6.77
CA PHE A 133 -7.03 -7.64 -5.67
C PHE A 133 -6.77 -9.08 -5.28
N THR A 134 -5.51 -9.48 -5.36
CA THR A 134 -5.07 -10.73 -4.79
C THR A 134 -4.18 -10.31 -3.64
N ASP A 135 -4.65 -10.44 -2.40
CA ASP A 135 -3.66 -10.45 -1.30
C ASP A 135 -2.86 -11.74 -1.52
N PRO A 136 -1.53 -11.68 -1.58
CA PRO A 136 -0.75 -12.89 -1.56
C PRO A 136 -1.10 -13.68 -0.27
N ILE A 137 -1.12 -15.01 -0.38
CA ILE A 137 -1.54 -15.93 0.69
C ILE A 137 -0.71 -15.66 1.97
N ASP A 138 -1.36 -15.34 3.09
CA ASP A 138 -0.74 -15.18 4.42
C ASP A 138 -1.52 -16.02 5.46
N PRO A 139 -1.14 -17.29 5.70
CA PRO A 139 -1.81 -18.20 6.64
C PRO A 139 -1.31 -18.08 8.10
N ASP A 140 -0.23 -17.37 8.38
CA ASP A 140 0.41 -17.24 9.71
C ASP A 140 0.58 -15.81 10.23
N GLY A 141 0.22 -14.79 9.44
CA GLY A 141 -0.02 -13.42 9.85
C GLY A 141 1.21 -12.51 9.83
N ASP A 142 2.22 -12.76 8.99
CA ASP A 142 3.45 -11.97 8.89
C ASP A 142 3.67 -11.28 7.53
N GLY A 143 2.66 -11.20 6.67
CA GLY A 143 2.87 -10.89 5.25
C GLY A 143 3.02 -12.18 4.46
N ALA A 144 3.56 -12.17 3.23
CA ALA A 144 3.48 -13.36 2.37
C ALA A 144 4.80 -14.11 2.08
N PRO A 145 5.44 -14.73 3.09
CA PRO A 145 5.57 -16.17 3.31
C PRO A 145 5.42 -17.20 2.18
N SER A 146 6.02 -17.13 0.99
CA SER A 146 5.73 -18.12 -0.09
C SER A 146 6.94 -18.76 -0.78
N PRO A 147 6.79 -19.88 -1.52
CA PRO A 147 7.87 -20.43 -2.36
C PRO A 147 8.49 -19.42 -3.35
N VAL A 148 7.86 -18.26 -3.57
CA VAL A 148 8.34 -17.14 -4.42
C VAL A 148 9.35 -16.25 -3.67
N GLU A 149 9.29 -16.14 -2.34
CA GLU A 149 10.18 -15.25 -1.55
C GLU A 149 11.62 -15.76 -1.43
N ASN A 150 11.86 -17.01 -1.80
CA ASN A 150 13.22 -17.54 -2.01
C ASN A 150 13.89 -16.99 -3.29
N GLY A 151 13.27 -16.01 -3.96
CA GLY A 151 13.65 -15.51 -5.28
C GLY A 151 14.81 -14.51 -5.31
N SER A 152 15.21 -13.93 -4.17
CA SER A 152 16.38 -13.04 -4.08
C SER A 152 17.68 -13.86 -3.88
N PRO A 153 18.84 -13.40 -4.41
CA PRO A 153 20.08 -14.19 -4.38
C PRO A 153 20.56 -14.50 -2.95
N GLY A 154 20.42 -15.76 -2.50
CA GLY A 154 20.91 -16.26 -1.20
C GLY A 154 20.94 -17.79 -1.20
N LEU A 155 21.99 -18.40 -0.65
CA LEU A 155 22.31 -19.82 -0.87
C LEU A 155 21.27 -20.76 -0.22
N THR A 156 20.42 -21.34 -1.07
CA THR A 156 19.60 -22.55 -0.89
C THR A 156 18.26 -22.45 -0.14
N MET A 157 17.92 -21.34 0.53
CA MET A 157 16.57 -21.11 1.12
C MET A 157 16.11 -19.63 1.17
N GLY A 158 16.76 -18.70 0.45
CA GLY A 158 16.41 -17.27 0.51
C GLY A 158 16.79 -16.64 1.86
N ASP A 159 18.03 -16.17 1.98
CA ASP A 159 18.52 -15.37 3.11
C ASP A 159 18.95 -14.03 2.49
N GLY A 160 17.96 -13.18 2.24
CA GLY A 160 18.13 -11.93 1.49
C GLY A 160 18.83 -10.85 2.30
N ASN A 161 18.74 -10.91 3.64
CA ASN A 161 19.39 -9.97 4.55
C ASN A 161 20.79 -10.42 5.01
N GLY A 162 21.17 -11.67 4.74
CA GLY A 162 22.50 -12.23 5.00
C GLY A 162 22.78 -12.55 6.46
N ASP A 163 21.75 -12.73 7.29
CA ASP A 163 21.90 -13.00 8.72
C ASP A 163 22.03 -14.49 9.09
N GLY A 164 21.89 -15.38 8.10
CA GLY A 164 22.00 -16.83 8.24
C GLY A 164 20.69 -17.52 8.63
N MET A 165 19.59 -16.80 8.82
CA MET A 165 18.24 -17.34 8.94
C MET A 165 17.51 -17.20 7.58
N PRO A 166 16.70 -18.19 7.17
CA PRO A 166 15.86 -18.03 5.98
C PRO A 166 14.78 -16.97 6.19
N ASP A 167 14.56 -16.13 5.19
CA ASP A 167 13.57 -15.05 5.20
C ASP A 167 12.16 -15.57 5.54
N ALA A 168 11.79 -16.74 5.00
CA ALA A 168 10.50 -17.40 5.27
C ALA A 168 10.28 -17.84 6.74
N GLY A 169 11.29 -17.71 7.59
CA GLY A 169 11.19 -17.95 9.04
C GLY A 169 11.23 -16.67 9.87
N GLN A 170 11.19 -15.50 9.24
CA GLN A 170 11.43 -14.21 9.87
C GLN A 170 10.29 -13.24 9.54
N PRO A 171 9.36 -12.98 10.49
CA PRO A 171 8.22 -12.10 10.24
C PRO A 171 8.63 -10.63 10.00
N SER A 172 9.85 -10.28 10.40
CA SER A 172 10.44 -8.95 10.26
C SER A 172 11.27 -8.78 8.99
N VAL A 173 11.23 -9.73 8.06
CA VAL A 173 12.00 -9.73 6.81
C VAL A 173 11.07 -10.12 5.65
N ALA A 174 11.12 -9.35 4.56
CA ALA A 174 10.35 -9.63 3.34
C ALA A 174 11.23 -9.52 2.10
N SER A 175 11.19 -10.52 1.21
CA SER A 175 12.01 -10.59 -0.01
C SER A 175 11.13 -10.70 -1.25
N ASN A 176 11.34 -9.83 -2.24
CA ASN A 176 10.45 -9.68 -3.39
C ASN A 176 11.20 -9.60 -4.72
N THR A 177 10.53 -10.06 -5.78
CA THR A 177 10.99 -9.92 -7.17
C THR A 177 9.93 -9.18 -8.00
N GLY A 178 10.36 -8.21 -8.82
CA GLY A 178 9.49 -7.32 -9.59
C GLY A 178 10.06 -6.95 -10.96
N THR A 179 9.26 -6.40 -11.87
CA THR A 179 9.72 -6.05 -13.23
C THR A 179 10.09 -4.58 -13.36
N ILE A 180 11.27 -4.27 -13.93
CA ILE A 180 11.66 -2.90 -14.32
C ILE A 180 10.97 -2.52 -15.64
N PHE A 181 10.35 -1.33 -15.67
CA PHE A 181 9.83 -0.72 -16.90
C PHE A 181 10.76 0.38 -17.41
N ALA A 182 10.95 0.43 -18.72
CA ALA A 182 11.88 1.35 -19.37
C ALA A 182 11.38 2.81 -19.32
N ILE A 183 12.29 3.74 -19.01
CA ILE A 183 12.03 5.19 -19.09
C ILE A 183 12.28 5.65 -20.54
N PRO A 184 11.29 6.21 -21.25
CA PRO A 184 11.51 6.78 -22.58
C PRO A 184 12.10 8.19 -22.45
N GLY A 185 13.43 8.32 -22.58
CA GLY A 185 14.07 9.63 -22.72
C GLY A 185 15.50 9.70 -22.18
N ALA A 186 16.39 10.23 -23.00
CA ALA A 186 17.81 10.53 -22.76
C ALA A 186 18.77 9.33 -22.62
N ALA A 187 19.59 9.19 -23.66
CA ALA A 187 20.68 8.24 -23.78
C ALA A 187 21.79 8.52 -22.74
N GLY A 188 21.66 7.88 -21.58
CA GLY A 188 22.78 7.36 -20.82
C GLY A 188 22.39 5.92 -20.51
N VAL A 189 23.16 4.96 -21.00
CA VAL A 189 22.99 3.55 -20.66
C VAL A 189 22.88 3.47 -19.13
N VAL A 190 21.68 3.20 -18.59
CA VAL A 190 21.60 2.67 -17.21
C VAL A 190 22.47 1.42 -17.27
N PRO A 191 23.53 1.29 -16.44
CA PRO A 191 24.57 0.29 -16.66
C PRO A 191 24.12 -1.16 -16.88
N ASP A 192 22.86 -1.53 -16.65
CA ASP A 192 22.38 -2.91 -16.79
C ASP A 192 21.05 -3.08 -17.57
N GLY A 193 20.91 -2.39 -18.70
CA GLY A 193 20.04 -2.87 -19.80
C GLY A 193 18.52 -2.79 -19.60
N VAL A 194 17.80 -2.99 -20.69
CA VAL A 194 16.34 -2.92 -20.76
C VAL A 194 15.73 -4.20 -20.18
N GLY A 195 14.78 -4.09 -19.24
CA GLY A 195 13.90 -5.20 -18.81
C GLY A 195 14.44 -6.13 -17.73
N SER A 196 15.23 -5.63 -16.77
CA SER A 196 15.70 -6.42 -15.64
C SER A 196 14.59 -6.64 -14.59
N THR A 197 14.63 -7.79 -13.93
CA THR A 197 13.88 -8.03 -12.69
C THR A 197 14.60 -7.28 -11.56
N VAL A 198 13.89 -6.46 -10.78
CA VAL A 198 14.41 -5.95 -9.49
C VAL A 198 14.20 -7.02 -8.45
N ASN A 199 15.24 -7.33 -7.72
CA ASN A 199 15.15 -8.15 -6.52
C ASN A 199 15.46 -7.24 -5.34
N PHE A 200 14.60 -7.23 -4.33
CA PHE A 200 14.86 -6.48 -3.11
C PHE A 200 14.50 -7.26 -1.85
N THR A 201 15.15 -6.89 -0.77
CA THR A 201 14.87 -7.37 0.59
C THR A 201 14.56 -6.18 1.49
N ILE A 202 13.57 -6.33 2.35
CA ILE A 202 13.20 -5.38 3.40
C ILE A 202 13.44 -6.09 4.73
N ALA A 203 14.19 -5.47 5.64
CA ALA A 203 14.42 -6.01 6.96
C ALA A 203 14.23 -4.92 8.02
N ILE A 204 13.47 -5.22 9.07
CA ILE A 204 13.42 -4.34 10.25
C ILE A 204 14.73 -4.49 11.01
N SER A 205 15.55 -3.43 11.00
CA SER A 205 16.88 -3.39 11.61
C SER A 205 16.89 -2.70 12.98
N GLY A 206 15.76 -2.14 13.41
CA GLY A 206 15.57 -1.59 14.74
C GLY A 206 14.19 -0.95 14.95
N GLY A 207 13.92 -0.51 16.16
CA GLY A 207 12.61 0.07 16.54
C GLY A 207 11.77 -0.89 17.36
N SER A 208 10.44 -0.73 17.32
CA SER A 208 9.47 -1.49 18.12
C SER A 208 8.62 -2.45 17.28
N CYS A 209 9.03 -2.74 16.06
CA CYS A 209 8.19 -3.36 15.04
C CYS A 209 8.76 -4.71 14.65
N ASP A 210 7.89 -5.70 14.52
CA ASP A 210 8.31 -7.09 14.35
C ASP A 210 7.72 -7.74 13.09
N GLN A 211 6.93 -6.99 12.30
CA GLN A 211 6.19 -7.50 11.14
C GLN A 211 6.27 -6.56 9.94
N ILE A 212 6.43 -7.14 8.75
CA ILE A 212 6.36 -6.45 7.45
C ILE A 212 5.22 -7.05 6.62
N ASN A 213 4.21 -6.24 6.31
CA ASN A 213 3.06 -6.70 5.54
C ASN A 213 2.99 -6.02 4.17
N ASN A 214 2.33 -6.69 3.21
CA ASN A 214 2.02 -6.17 1.87
C ASN A 214 3.23 -5.54 1.17
N SER A 215 4.39 -6.20 1.26
CA SER A 215 5.60 -5.78 0.57
C SER A 215 5.51 -6.10 -0.92
N GLU A 216 5.78 -5.14 -1.79
CA GLU A 216 5.78 -5.34 -3.24
C GLU A 216 6.62 -4.29 -3.97
N SER A 217 7.08 -4.61 -5.19
CA SER A 217 7.53 -3.57 -6.13
C SER A 217 6.31 -2.96 -6.81
N VAL A 218 6.29 -1.64 -6.92
CA VAL A 218 5.27 -0.90 -7.66
C VAL A 218 5.91 -0.24 -8.87
N ASP A 219 5.25 -0.36 -10.03
CA ASP A 219 5.64 0.39 -11.22
C ASP A 219 5.37 1.90 -10.98
N PRO A 220 6.40 2.76 -10.99
CA PRO A 220 6.23 4.20 -10.80
C PRO A 220 5.31 4.85 -11.85
N ALA A 221 5.12 4.24 -13.03
CA ALA A 221 4.16 4.72 -14.02
C ALA A 221 2.69 4.57 -13.59
N LEU A 222 2.41 3.77 -12.56
CA LEU A 222 1.08 3.63 -11.96
C LEU A 222 0.77 4.74 -10.94
N LEU A 223 1.77 5.53 -10.56
CA LEU A 223 1.63 6.64 -9.62
C LEU A 223 1.51 7.98 -10.35
N PRO A 224 0.99 9.04 -9.69
CA PRO A 224 1.05 10.38 -10.27
C PRO A 224 2.47 10.78 -10.64
N VAL A 225 2.60 11.59 -11.68
CA VAL A 225 3.91 12.04 -12.17
C VAL A 225 4.65 12.79 -11.06
N ASP A 226 5.87 12.36 -10.73
CA ASP A 226 6.74 13.13 -9.83
C ASP A 226 7.03 14.48 -10.51
N PRO A 227 6.73 15.64 -9.90
CA PRO A 227 6.93 16.94 -10.53
C PRO A 227 8.39 17.21 -10.90
N ARG A 228 9.35 16.48 -10.32
CA ARG A 228 10.75 16.57 -10.72
C ARG A 228 11.08 15.63 -11.92
N SER A 229 10.13 14.82 -12.42
CA SER A 229 10.38 13.65 -13.28
C SER A 229 10.60 13.89 -14.75
N THR A 230 10.65 15.13 -15.22
CA THR A 230 10.99 15.38 -16.64
C THR A 230 12.41 14.90 -16.99
N GLU A 231 13.25 14.65 -15.98
CA GLU A 231 14.61 14.10 -16.10
C GLU A 231 14.91 12.96 -15.10
N ILE A 232 13.97 12.57 -14.23
CA ILE A 232 14.19 11.54 -13.18
C ILE A 232 13.89 10.16 -13.69
N GLY A 233 14.77 9.23 -13.34
CA GLY A 233 14.50 7.80 -13.46
C GLY A 233 14.26 7.11 -12.12
N TYR A 234 13.31 6.18 -12.11
CA TYR A 234 13.12 5.16 -11.07
C TYR A 234 13.52 3.78 -11.65
N PRO A 235 14.79 3.55 -12.00
CA PRO A 235 15.19 2.33 -12.71
C PRO A 235 15.10 1.07 -11.83
N GLN A 236 14.98 1.20 -10.51
CA GLN A 236 14.71 0.10 -9.58
C GLN A 236 13.24 0.03 -9.15
N GLY A 237 12.36 0.77 -9.85
CA GLY A 237 10.96 0.96 -9.44
C GLY A 237 10.83 1.70 -8.10
N VAL A 238 9.66 1.59 -7.49
CA VAL A 238 9.45 1.98 -6.10
C VAL A 238 8.93 0.78 -5.32
N VAL A 239 9.09 0.79 -4.01
CA VAL A 239 8.60 -0.27 -3.13
C VAL A 239 7.39 0.22 -2.35
N ARG A 240 6.50 -0.72 -2.04
CA ARG A 240 5.44 -0.55 -1.05
C ARG A 240 5.60 -1.60 0.04
N PHE A 241 5.36 -1.22 1.29
CA PHE A 241 5.23 -2.15 2.42
C PHE A 241 4.56 -1.45 3.60
N GLU A 242 4.06 -2.22 4.54
CA GLU A 242 3.37 -1.74 5.74
C GLU A 242 3.98 -2.38 6.99
N LEU A 243 4.04 -1.64 8.08
CA LEU A 243 4.44 -2.15 9.39
C LEU A 243 3.24 -1.94 10.33
N PRO A 244 2.48 -2.99 10.64
CA PRO A 244 1.34 -2.89 11.53
C PRO A 244 1.79 -2.73 13.00
N ASP A 245 0.96 -2.07 13.80
CA ASP A 245 1.16 -1.87 15.25
C ASP A 245 2.57 -1.37 15.64
N CYS A 246 3.11 -0.50 14.79
CA CYS A 246 4.48 -0.03 14.75
C CYS A 246 4.56 1.47 15.00
N ALA A 247 5.09 1.87 16.16
CA ALA A 247 5.28 3.29 16.51
C ALA A 247 6.51 3.91 15.82
N GLN A 248 7.61 3.14 15.72
CA GLN A 248 8.86 3.56 15.09
C GLN A 248 9.64 2.35 14.60
N ALA A 249 10.18 2.44 13.37
CA ALA A 249 11.03 1.41 12.78
C ALA A 249 12.26 2.01 12.11
N GLN A 250 13.37 1.28 12.21
CA GLN A 250 14.47 1.38 11.27
C GLN A 250 14.35 0.21 10.30
N VAL A 251 14.33 0.50 9.00
CA VAL A 251 14.15 -0.50 7.95
C VAL A 251 15.29 -0.42 6.96
N ASP A 252 15.95 -1.55 6.73
CA ASP A 252 16.96 -1.69 5.70
C ASP A 252 16.34 -2.28 4.44
N LEU A 253 16.54 -1.61 3.32
CA LEU A 253 16.11 -2.02 1.99
C LEU A 253 17.32 -2.29 1.12
N ILE A 254 17.52 -3.55 0.74
CA ILE A 254 18.62 -4.00 -0.08
C ILE A 254 18.10 -4.19 -1.51
N PHE A 255 18.60 -3.40 -2.46
CA PHE A 255 18.31 -3.60 -3.89
C PHE A 255 19.42 -4.45 -4.51
N HIS A 256 19.16 -5.74 -4.69
CA HIS A 256 20.15 -6.71 -5.14
C HIS A 256 20.58 -6.46 -6.58
N GLY A 257 21.89 -6.31 -6.78
CA GLY A 257 22.49 -5.99 -8.08
C GLY A 257 22.46 -4.51 -8.43
N ALA A 258 21.93 -3.63 -7.56
CA ALA A 258 21.97 -2.19 -7.78
C ALA A 258 23.35 -1.59 -7.43
N ASN A 259 23.59 -0.35 -7.87
CA ASN A 259 24.74 0.42 -7.44
C ASN A 259 24.39 1.92 -7.35
N PHE A 260 24.22 2.39 -6.12
CA PHE A 260 23.86 3.77 -5.79
C PHE A 260 25.06 4.66 -5.43
N ASN A 261 26.30 4.16 -5.52
CA ASN A 261 27.48 4.90 -5.02
C ASN A 261 27.91 6.11 -5.86
N ASN A 262 27.52 6.18 -7.13
CA ASN A 262 28.16 7.04 -8.13
C ASN A 262 27.24 8.12 -8.72
N ALA A 263 26.02 8.30 -8.21
CA ALA A 263 25.07 9.29 -8.74
C ALA A 263 24.25 9.94 -7.62
N ASP A 264 23.61 11.07 -7.93
CA ASP A 264 22.68 11.80 -7.05
C ASP A 264 21.38 11.01 -6.87
N TRP A 265 21.48 9.93 -6.11
CA TRP A 265 20.35 9.12 -5.73
C TRP A 265 19.68 9.71 -4.51
N HIS A 266 18.38 9.91 -4.63
CA HIS A 266 17.53 10.38 -3.56
C HIS A 266 16.43 9.38 -3.30
N TRP A 267 16.06 9.20 -2.04
CA TRP A 267 14.83 8.48 -1.74
C TRP A 267 13.63 9.40 -1.94
N ARG A 268 12.80 9.09 -2.94
CA ARG A 268 11.54 9.79 -3.18
C ARG A 268 10.39 8.97 -2.60
N HIS A 269 9.51 9.65 -1.87
CA HIS A 269 8.32 9.07 -1.27
C HIS A 269 7.07 9.73 -1.85
N TYR A 270 6.05 8.94 -2.11
CA TYR A 270 4.73 9.40 -2.53
C TYR A 270 3.71 9.20 -1.39
N GLY A 271 3.12 10.31 -0.93
CA GLY A 271 2.20 10.29 0.21
C GLY A 271 1.72 11.68 0.62
N PRO A 272 0.87 11.81 1.67
CA PRO A 272 0.54 13.09 2.22
C PRO A 272 1.73 13.66 2.98
N THR A 273 2.06 14.92 2.71
CA THR A 273 3.08 15.64 3.48
C THR A 273 2.58 16.06 4.86
N VAL A 274 1.26 16.05 5.07
CA VAL A 274 0.61 16.21 6.37
C VAL A 274 -0.20 14.95 6.69
N PRO A 275 0.11 14.24 7.78
CA PRO A 275 -0.57 12.99 8.14
C PRO A 275 -2.09 13.13 8.22
N GLY A 276 -2.80 12.22 7.54
CA GLY A 276 -4.27 12.22 7.53
C GLY A 276 -4.91 13.36 6.72
N ASP A 277 -4.15 14.11 5.94
CA ASP A 277 -4.65 15.16 5.04
C ASP A 277 -4.38 14.79 3.57
N ASP A 278 -5.43 14.36 2.89
CA ASP A 278 -5.38 13.91 1.49
C ASP A 278 -5.10 15.05 0.51
N SER A 279 -5.36 16.31 0.90
CA SER A 279 -5.06 17.48 0.08
C SER A 279 -3.56 17.74 -0.06
N THR A 280 -2.73 17.09 0.77
CA THR A 280 -1.29 17.31 0.84
C THR A 280 -0.47 16.22 0.16
N PHE A 281 -1.13 15.33 -0.59
CA PHE A 281 -0.47 14.27 -1.37
C PHE A 281 0.49 14.85 -2.39
N ALA A 282 1.74 14.40 -2.33
CA ALA A 282 2.78 14.81 -3.25
C ALA A 282 3.94 13.81 -3.25
N TRP A 283 4.82 13.96 -4.23
CA TRP A 283 6.17 13.40 -4.15
C TRP A 283 7.09 14.32 -3.37
N TYR A 284 7.78 13.78 -2.38
CA TYR A 284 8.75 14.51 -1.57
C TYR A 284 9.97 13.65 -1.22
N ASP A 285 11.03 14.31 -0.74
CA ASP A 285 12.27 13.66 -0.32
C ASP A 285 12.14 13.25 1.15
N LEU A 286 12.52 12.01 1.50
CA LEU A 286 12.59 11.61 2.91
C LEU A 286 13.77 12.26 3.65
N GLY A 287 14.70 12.87 2.91
CA GLY A 287 15.84 13.61 3.43
C GLY A 287 16.70 12.73 4.33
N SER A 288 17.11 13.28 5.48
CA SER A 288 17.92 12.57 6.47
C SER A 288 17.31 11.28 7.02
N ARG A 289 16.02 11.01 6.76
CA ARG A 289 15.38 9.75 7.17
C ARG A 289 15.72 8.59 6.25
N ALA A 290 16.19 8.84 5.03
CA ALA A 290 16.67 7.82 4.12
C ALA A 290 18.18 7.99 3.92
N THR A 291 18.95 7.00 4.34
CA THR A 291 20.42 7.04 4.25
C THR A 291 20.91 5.85 3.44
N LEU A 292 21.75 6.13 2.44
CA LEU A 292 22.47 5.08 1.73
C LEU A 292 23.61 4.56 2.62
N ILE A 293 23.54 3.29 3.04
CA ILE A 293 24.52 2.67 3.93
C ILE A 293 25.67 2.06 3.14
N ASP A 294 25.36 1.49 1.97
CA ASP A 294 26.32 0.97 1.00
C ASP A 294 25.73 1.10 -0.41
N GLY A 295 26.41 0.60 -1.44
CA GLY A 295 25.97 0.73 -2.83
C GLY A 295 24.61 0.12 -3.17
N GLN A 296 23.98 -0.65 -2.29
CA GLN A 296 22.71 -1.36 -2.53
C GLN A 296 21.69 -1.13 -1.42
N THR A 297 22.14 -0.76 -0.21
CA THR A 297 21.31 -0.72 0.99
C THR A 297 20.89 0.70 1.36
N TRP A 298 19.58 0.93 1.37
CA TRP A 298 18.96 2.13 1.93
C TRP A 298 18.40 1.84 3.32
N ARG A 299 18.77 2.66 4.31
CA ARG A 299 18.21 2.62 5.65
C ARG A 299 17.21 3.75 5.84
N LEU A 300 15.98 3.39 6.21
CA LEU A 300 14.89 4.31 6.49
C LEU A 300 14.65 4.40 8.00
N ASN A 301 14.47 5.61 8.52
CA ASN A 301 14.01 5.88 9.88
C ASN A 301 12.57 6.39 9.84
N LEU A 302 11.64 5.53 10.22
CA LEU A 302 10.21 5.70 10.04
C LEU A 302 9.51 5.79 11.39
N ASP A 303 8.49 6.62 11.47
CA ASP A 303 7.66 6.90 12.64
C ASP A 303 6.20 6.81 12.20
N ALA A 304 5.36 6.24 13.05
CA ALA A 304 3.94 6.10 12.79
C ALA A 304 3.28 7.45 12.52
N GLY A 305 2.34 7.46 11.58
CA GLY A 305 1.60 8.65 11.24
C GLY A 305 2.49 9.81 10.75
N GLN A 306 3.68 9.56 10.21
CA GLN A 306 4.48 10.59 9.51
C GLN A 306 4.68 10.32 8.01
N PHE A 307 4.34 9.11 7.54
CA PHE A 307 4.59 8.64 6.18
C PHE A 307 3.39 7.90 5.61
N GLY A 308 3.32 7.79 4.28
CA GLY A 308 2.54 6.75 3.63
C GLY A 308 1.32 7.23 2.86
N VAL A 309 0.23 6.49 2.96
CA VAL A 309 -1.03 6.72 2.23
C VAL A 309 -2.12 6.94 3.28
N TYR A 310 -3.14 7.76 3.00
CA TYR A 310 -4.11 8.33 3.95
C TYR A 310 -4.64 7.28 4.95
N ARG A 311 -4.01 7.20 6.12
CA ARG A 311 -4.41 6.38 7.26
C ARG A 311 -4.18 7.24 8.51
N SER A 312 -5.25 7.56 9.25
CA SER A 312 -5.10 8.03 10.63
C SER A 312 -5.01 6.81 11.56
N SER A 313 -3.94 6.04 11.45
CA SER A 313 -3.63 4.97 12.40
C SER A 313 -2.42 5.41 13.22
N PRO A 314 -2.56 5.61 14.54
CA PRO A 314 -1.45 6.05 15.38
C PRO A 314 -0.32 5.01 15.46
N ASP A 315 -0.61 3.76 15.07
CA ASP A 315 0.28 2.64 15.25
C ASP A 315 0.59 1.93 13.91
N ASN A 316 0.43 2.56 12.74
CA ASN A 316 0.85 1.93 11.48
C ASN A 316 1.83 2.81 10.69
N ILE A 317 2.85 2.17 10.12
CA ILE A 317 3.74 2.80 9.14
C ILE A 317 3.43 2.21 7.77
N LEU A 318 3.30 3.09 6.77
CA LEU A 318 3.07 2.71 5.38
C LEU A 318 4.10 3.42 4.51
N ILE A 319 4.74 2.68 3.62
CA ILE A 319 5.74 3.21 2.71
C ILE A 319 5.31 2.96 1.27
N LEU A 320 5.52 3.99 0.45
CA LEU A 320 5.41 3.94 -1.00
C LEU A 320 6.45 4.90 -1.56
N GLY A 321 7.57 4.37 -2.03
CA GLY A 321 8.70 5.19 -2.44
C GLY A 321 9.90 4.35 -2.83
N GLY A 322 10.96 5.00 -3.31
CA GLY A 322 12.15 4.30 -3.73
C GLY A 322 13.29 5.21 -4.17
N PRO A 323 14.44 4.62 -4.49
CA PRO A 323 15.60 5.35 -4.98
C PRO A 323 15.31 5.91 -6.38
N ALA A 324 15.39 7.23 -6.48
CA ALA A 324 15.24 7.98 -7.71
C ALA A 324 16.58 8.62 -8.08
N LEU A 325 16.93 8.52 -9.36
CA LEU A 325 18.07 9.21 -9.91
C LEU A 325 17.64 10.64 -10.27
N LEU A 326 18.09 11.62 -9.50
CA LEU A 326 17.84 13.04 -9.76
C LEU A 326 19.08 13.60 -10.47
N PRO A 327 19.13 13.72 -11.80
CA PRO A 327 20.29 14.34 -12.43
C PRO A 327 20.51 15.73 -11.86
N ASP A 328 21.76 15.99 -11.49
CA ASP A 328 22.23 17.19 -10.81
C ASP A 328 21.64 18.45 -11.47
N ALA A 329 21.00 19.29 -10.65
CA ALA A 329 20.40 20.55 -11.08
C ALA A 329 21.46 21.63 -11.34
N LEU A 330 22.59 21.26 -11.94
CA LEU A 330 23.76 22.10 -12.24
C LEU A 330 23.44 23.35 -13.08
N LEU A 331 22.21 23.49 -13.58
CA LEU A 331 21.74 24.64 -14.36
C LEU A 331 20.52 25.37 -13.79
N ASN A 332 20.00 25.01 -12.60
CA ASN A 332 18.72 25.56 -12.10
C ASN A 332 18.85 26.88 -11.31
N ASP A 333 20.08 27.30 -10.95
CA ASP A 333 20.34 28.57 -10.24
C ASP A 333 20.78 29.72 -11.18
N GLY A 334 20.67 29.53 -12.50
CA GLY A 334 21.02 30.55 -13.49
C GLY A 334 22.52 30.66 -13.76
N PHE A 335 22.86 30.99 -15.01
CA PHE A 335 24.23 31.29 -15.41
C PHE A 335 24.69 32.61 -14.76
N GLU A 336 25.77 32.57 -13.96
CA GLU A 336 26.63 33.75 -13.74
C GLU A 336 27.60 33.96 -14.91
#